data_AF-A0A965Q3K7-F1
#
_entry.id   AF-A0A965Q3K7-F1
#
_cell.length_a   1.000
_cell.length_b   1.000
_cell.length_c   1.000
_cell.angle_alpha   90.00
_cell.angle_beta   90.00
_cell.angle_gamma   90.00
#
_symmetry.space_group_name_H-M   'P 1'
#
loop_
_entity.id
_entity.type
_entity.pdbx_description
1 polymer ?
#
loop_
_entity_poly.entity_id
_entity_poly.type
_entity_poly.pdbx_seq_one_letter_code
_entity_poly.pdbx_strand_id
1 'polypeptide(L)'
;RFLAEILGWSGVFVEADGDDFAALERRYCETPRIQTLKSYVTPENIVGLLNQTGVESEFDLLSIDVDGQDFHLWHALASSFRPKIVVVEINSALRHGVRVVERVGIDGSFPLTETWGASIAAMSGLAEQKGYVPIHVEQAGANLFCVREDLLRGLPLKLIGVLDRSANFGLRGKNHSRRVLFEGTSAENREQTFLT
;
A
#
# COMPACT_ATOMS: atom_id res chain seq x y z
N ARG A 1 8.40 -12.90 -1.50
CA ARG A 1 9.19 -14.16 -1.57
C ARG A 1 10.45 -14.14 -0.70
N PHE A 2 11.39 -13.20 -0.88
CA PHE A 2 12.66 -13.16 -0.10
C PHE A 2 12.47 -13.32 1.43
N LEU A 3 11.52 -12.59 2.03
CA LEU A 3 11.22 -12.69 3.47
C LEU A 3 10.79 -14.11 3.89
N ALA A 4 9.87 -14.71 3.12
CA ALA A 4 9.30 -16.03 3.39
C ALA A 4 10.20 -17.21 2.95
N GLU A 5 11.07 -17.05 1.96
CA GLU A 5 11.86 -18.18 1.46
C GLU A 5 13.28 -18.18 1.99
N ILE A 6 13.86 -17.00 2.21
CA ILE A 6 15.27 -16.85 2.59
C ILE A 6 15.39 -16.48 4.07
N LEU A 7 14.61 -15.50 4.52
CA LEU A 7 14.74 -14.98 5.89
C LEU A 7 13.88 -15.72 6.93
N GLY A 8 13.08 -16.71 6.53
CA GLY A 8 12.33 -17.52 7.50
C GLY A 8 11.12 -16.81 8.13
N TRP A 9 10.63 -15.69 7.59
CA TRP A 9 9.48 -14.97 8.14
C TRP A 9 8.18 -15.79 8.07
N SER A 10 7.38 -15.81 9.13
CA SER A 10 5.99 -16.27 9.04
C SER A 10 5.14 -15.24 8.30
N GLY A 11 3.97 -15.66 7.79
CA GLY A 11 3.09 -14.72 7.10
C GLY A 11 1.77 -15.31 6.65
N VAL A 12 0.84 -14.41 6.38
CA VAL A 12 -0.45 -14.68 5.74
C VAL A 12 -0.39 -14.10 4.33
N PHE A 13 -0.68 -14.91 3.33
CA PHE A 13 -0.78 -14.50 1.93
C PHE A 13 -2.22 -14.67 1.49
N VAL A 14 -2.80 -13.63 0.92
CA VAL A 14 -4.18 -13.64 0.41
C VAL A 14 -4.14 -13.42 -1.09
N GLU A 15 -4.83 -14.28 -1.83
CA GLU A 15 -4.91 -14.21 -3.30
C GLU A 15 -6.37 -14.46 -3.72
N ALA A 16 -6.90 -13.64 -4.62
CA ALA A 16 -8.27 -13.73 -5.09
C ALA A 16 -8.39 -14.63 -6.32
N ASP A 17 -7.42 -14.55 -7.23
CA ASP A 17 -7.42 -15.31 -8.47
C ASP A 17 -7.24 -16.81 -8.21
N GLY A 18 -7.96 -17.64 -8.97
CA GLY A 18 -7.95 -19.08 -8.77
C GLY A 18 -6.64 -19.77 -9.14
N ASP A 19 -6.04 -19.36 -10.24
CA ASP A 19 -4.84 -19.97 -10.78
C ASP A 19 -3.60 -19.50 -10.00
N ASP A 20 -3.54 -18.21 -9.67
CA ASP A 20 -2.48 -17.65 -8.84
C ASP A 20 -2.55 -18.19 -7.41
N PHE A 21 -3.76 -18.34 -6.83
CA PHE A 21 -3.91 -18.99 -5.53
C PHE A 21 -3.45 -20.44 -5.57
N ALA A 22 -3.79 -21.22 -6.61
CA ALA A 22 -3.33 -22.60 -6.73
C ALA A 22 -1.80 -22.69 -6.84
N ALA A 23 -1.15 -21.72 -7.50
CA ALA A 23 0.31 -21.62 -7.56
C ALA A 23 0.94 -21.19 -6.23
N LEU A 24 0.28 -20.31 -5.48
CA LEU A 24 0.65 -19.88 -4.13
C LEU A 24 0.57 -21.05 -3.14
N GLU A 25 -0.56 -21.75 -3.11
CA GLU A 25 -0.83 -22.91 -2.25
C GLU A 25 0.20 -24.01 -2.51
N ARG A 26 0.42 -24.38 -3.77
CA ARG A 26 1.43 -25.40 -4.14
C ARG A 26 2.83 -25.03 -3.68
N ARG A 27 3.15 -23.73 -3.59
CA ARG A 27 4.47 -23.25 -3.18
C ARG A 27 4.68 -23.33 -1.67
N TYR A 28 3.63 -23.10 -0.87
CA TYR A 28 3.75 -22.98 0.58
C TYR A 28 3.04 -24.08 1.36
N CYS A 29 2.39 -25.06 0.71
CA CYS A 29 1.69 -26.16 1.38
C CYS A 29 2.57 -26.99 2.34
N GLU A 30 3.88 -27.06 2.09
CA GLU A 30 4.87 -27.73 2.97
C GLU A 30 5.61 -26.76 3.89
N THR A 31 5.15 -25.50 4.02
CA THR A 31 5.78 -24.46 4.84
C THR A 31 4.84 -24.01 5.96
N PRO A 32 4.79 -24.69 7.12
CA PRO A 32 3.74 -24.50 8.15
C PRO A 32 3.63 -23.09 8.76
N ARG A 33 4.68 -22.28 8.62
CA ARG A 33 4.75 -20.89 9.08
C ARG A 33 4.11 -19.90 8.11
N ILE A 34 3.68 -20.35 6.93
CA ILE A 34 2.99 -19.56 5.92
C ILE A 34 1.56 -20.07 5.84
N GLN A 35 0.60 -19.16 5.99
CA GLN A 35 -0.81 -19.43 5.72
C GLN A 35 -1.21 -18.76 4.41
N THR A 36 -1.97 -19.48 3.60
CA THR A 36 -2.47 -19.05 2.30
C THR A 36 -3.99 -19.02 2.33
N LEU A 37 -4.60 -17.93 1.87
CA LEU A 37 -6.05 -17.74 1.88
C LEU A 37 -6.52 -17.36 0.47
N LYS A 38 -7.53 -18.08 -0.03
CA LYS A 38 -8.22 -17.69 -1.26
C LYS A 38 -9.36 -16.74 -0.93
N SER A 39 -9.22 -15.45 -1.22
CA SER A 39 -10.26 -14.47 -0.93
C SER A 39 -10.12 -13.21 -1.75
N TYR A 40 -11.25 -12.68 -2.22
CA TYR A 40 -11.32 -11.30 -2.69
C TYR A 40 -11.48 -10.39 -1.48
N VAL A 41 -10.48 -9.55 -1.22
CA VAL A 41 -10.41 -8.70 -0.02
C VAL A 41 -11.16 -7.40 -0.28
N THR A 42 -12.01 -7.00 0.66
CA THR A 42 -12.75 -5.74 0.64
C THR A 42 -12.57 -4.99 1.96
N PRO A 43 -12.83 -3.67 2.00
CA PRO A 43 -12.78 -2.90 3.24
C PRO A 43 -13.69 -3.47 4.34
N GLU A 44 -14.81 -4.10 3.96
CA GLU A 44 -15.77 -4.68 4.88
C GLU A 44 -15.30 -6.03 5.45
N ASN A 45 -14.50 -6.80 4.71
CA ASN A 45 -14.14 -8.16 5.10
C ASN A 45 -12.72 -8.30 5.67
N ILE A 46 -11.80 -7.37 5.35
CA ILE A 46 -10.36 -7.55 5.61
C ILE A 46 -10.03 -7.79 7.08
N VAL A 47 -10.69 -7.06 7.99
CA VAL A 47 -10.51 -7.23 9.43
C VAL A 47 -10.96 -8.62 9.89
N GLY A 48 -12.13 -9.07 9.42
CA GLY A 48 -12.66 -10.40 9.74
C GLY A 48 -11.80 -11.52 9.18
N LEU A 49 -11.27 -11.34 7.96
CA LEU A 49 -10.37 -12.29 7.31
C LEU A 49 -9.06 -12.44 8.10
N LEU A 50 -8.41 -11.33 8.46
CA LEU A 50 -7.16 -11.37 9.22
C LEU A 50 -7.37 -11.94 10.63
N ASN A 51 -8.47 -11.62 11.31
CA ASN A 51 -8.77 -12.19 12.63
C ASN A 51 -8.86 -13.73 12.61
N GLN A 52 -9.32 -14.34 11.52
CA GLN A 52 -9.41 -15.80 11.39
C GLN A 52 -8.05 -16.48 11.29
N THR A 53 -7.00 -15.75 10.93
CA THR A 53 -5.63 -16.27 10.80
C THR A 53 -4.91 -16.41 12.13
N GLY A 54 -5.39 -15.70 13.16
CA GLY A 54 -4.68 -15.56 14.43
C GLY A 54 -3.42 -14.69 14.35
N VAL A 55 -3.24 -13.91 13.27
CA VAL A 55 -2.16 -12.91 13.20
C VAL A 55 -2.33 -11.89 14.33
N GLU A 56 -1.22 -11.54 14.97
CA GLU A 56 -1.21 -10.51 16.02
C GLU A 56 -1.67 -9.17 15.46
N SER A 57 -2.23 -8.30 16.31
CA SER A 57 -2.63 -6.96 15.88
C SER A 57 -1.43 -6.09 15.49
N GLU A 58 -0.24 -6.34 16.04
CA GLU A 58 1.00 -5.60 15.78
C GLU A 58 2.10 -6.45 15.12
N PHE A 59 1.86 -6.88 13.88
CA PHE A 59 2.85 -7.62 13.09
C PHE A 59 3.88 -6.70 12.40
N ASP A 60 4.96 -7.29 11.88
CA ASP A 60 6.11 -6.51 11.40
C ASP A 60 5.86 -5.78 10.06
N LEU A 61 5.18 -6.42 9.11
CA LEU A 61 5.03 -5.91 7.74
C LEU A 61 3.66 -6.20 7.17
N LEU A 62 2.98 -5.16 6.70
CA LEU A 62 1.81 -5.23 5.83
C LEU A 62 2.20 -4.82 4.41
N SER A 63 1.85 -5.65 3.43
CA SER A 63 1.99 -5.33 2.00
C SER A 63 0.61 -5.37 1.38
N ILE A 64 0.18 -4.28 0.74
CA ILE A 64 -1.10 -4.18 0.03
C ILE A 64 -0.79 -3.76 -1.40
N ASP A 65 -1.15 -4.64 -2.33
CA ASP A 65 -1.06 -4.47 -3.77
C ASP A 65 -2.11 -5.42 -4.35
N VAL A 66 -3.34 -4.91 -4.46
CA VAL A 66 -4.53 -5.68 -4.85
C VAL A 66 -5.14 -5.15 -6.15
N ASP A 67 -4.32 -4.45 -6.94
CA ASP A 67 -4.71 -3.77 -8.16
C ASP A 67 -5.96 -2.91 -7.95
N GLY A 68 -6.00 -2.06 -6.92
CA GLY A 68 -7.16 -1.21 -6.57
C GLY A 68 -7.68 -1.42 -5.16
N GLN A 69 -8.34 -0.40 -4.61
CA GLN A 69 -8.87 -0.30 -3.25
C GLN A 69 -7.82 -0.27 -2.14
N ASP A 70 -6.53 -0.21 -2.44
CA ASP A 70 -5.42 -0.27 -1.49
C ASP A 70 -5.56 0.76 -0.36
N PHE A 71 -5.97 1.98 -0.72
CA PHE A 71 -6.29 3.05 0.24
C PHE A 71 -7.44 2.65 1.17
N HIS A 72 -8.53 2.11 0.63
CA HIS A 72 -9.72 1.76 1.38
C HIS A 72 -9.49 0.55 2.28
N LEU A 73 -8.73 -0.44 1.80
CA LEU A 73 -8.29 -1.59 2.59
C LEU A 73 -7.43 -1.15 3.76
N TRP A 74 -6.42 -0.30 3.52
CA TRP A 74 -5.58 0.18 4.60
C TRP A 74 -6.36 1.06 5.58
N HIS A 75 -7.28 1.89 5.09
CA HIS A 75 -8.17 2.67 5.94
C HIS A 75 -9.00 1.77 6.87
N ALA A 76 -9.63 0.72 6.33
CA ALA A 76 -10.46 -0.22 7.09
C ALA A 76 -9.70 -0.95 8.22
N LEU A 77 -8.40 -1.17 8.07
CA LEU A 77 -7.57 -1.82 9.10
C LEU A 77 -7.33 -0.96 10.35
N ALA A 78 -7.63 0.36 10.33
CA ALA A 78 -7.21 1.33 11.33
C ALA A 78 -7.52 0.98 12.79
N SER A 79 -8.66 0.32 13.04
CA SER A 79 -9.12 0.03 14.40
C SER A 79 -8.62 -1.30 14.95
N SER A 80 -8.05 -2.17 14.12
CA SER A 80 -7.83 -3.58 14.49
C SER A 80 -6.38 -4.03 14.31
N PHE A 81 -5.65 -3.45 13.37
CA PHE A 81 -4.28 -3.83 13.07
C PHE A 81 -3.36 -2.62 12.95
N ARG A 82 -2.17 -2.73 13.56
CA ARG A 82 -1.18 -1.67 13.65
C ARG A 82 0.23 -2.20 13.33
N PRO A 83 0.47 -2.64 12.08
CA PRO A 83 1.76 -3.17 11.66
C PRO A 83 2.92 -2.18 11.88
N LYS A 84 4.15 -2.67 11.98
CA LYS A 84 5.34 -1.80 12.15
C LYS A 84 5.70 -1.06 10.86
N ILE A 85 5.57 -1.74 9.73
CA ILE A 85 5.86 -1.23 8.38
C ILE A 85 4.66 -1.52 7.48
N VAL A 86 4.28 -0.55 6.66
CA VAL A 86 3.28 -0.71 5.61
C VAL A 86 3.93 -0.40 4.26
N VAL A 87 3.74 -1.29 3.30
CA VAL A 87 4.04 -1.09 1.89
C VAL A 87 2.72 -1.13 1.16
N VAL A 88 2.39 -0.06 0.44
CA VAL A 88 1.09 0.09 -0.19
C VAL A 88 1.25 0.66 -1.60
N GLU A 89 0.50 0.11 -2.55
CA GLU A 89 0.50 0.60 -3.92
C GLU A 89 -0.09 2.03 -4.00
N ILE A 90 0.53 2.86 -4.84
CA ILE A 90 0.07 4.19 -5.23
C ILE A 90 0.00 4.28 -6.76
N ASN A 91 -0.94 5.07 -7.26
CA ASN A 91 -0.99 5.41 -8.67
C ASN A 91 -0.10 6.64 -8.94
N SER A 92 1.12 6.39 -9.44
CA SER A 92 2.09 7.43 -9.81
C SER A 92 1.82 8.15 -11.14
N ALA A 93 0.76 7.77 -11.87
CA ALA A 93 0.25 8.56 -12.98
C ALA A 93 -0.61 9.75 -12.51
N LEU A 94 -1.15 9.69 -11.28
CA LEU A 94 -1.91 10.79 -10.71
C LEU A 94 -1.02 11.99 -10.40
N ARG A 95 -1.57 13.20 -10.59
CA ARG A 95 -0.83 14.44 -10.36
C ARG A 95 -0.38 14.54 -8.90
N HIS A 96 0.91 14.83 -8.75
CA HIS A 96 1.52 15.13 -7.47
C HIS A 96 0.82 16.29 -6.74
N GLY A 97 0.68 16.18 -5.42
CA GLY A 97 0.03 17.18 -4.57
C GLY A 97 -1.50 17.17 -4.57
N VAL A 98 -2.14 16.43 -5.48
CA VAL A 98 -3.60 16.25 -5.48
C VAL A 98 -3.95 15.05 -4.62
N ARG A 99 -4.87 15.22 -3.67
CA ARG A 99 -5.41 14.11 -2.88
C ARG A 99 -6.56 13.46 -3.63
N VAL A 100 -6.24 12.39 -4.33
CA VAL A 100 -7.18 11.58 -5.11
C VAL A 100 -7.10 10.14 -4.65
N VAL A 101 -8.27 9.54 -4.50
CA VAL A 101 -8.49 8.11 -4.30
C VAL A 101 -9.60 7.69 -5.24
N GLU A 102 -9.47 6.52 -5.83
CA GLU A 102 -10.56 5.87 -6.55
C GLU A 102 -11.83 5.76 -5.71
N ARG A 103 -12.99 5.76 -6.37
CA ARG A 103 -14.26 5.55 -5.68
C ARG A 103 -14.46 4.07 -5.37
N VAL A 104 -14.97 3.79 -4.18
CA VAL A 104 -15.40 2.44 -3.79
C VAL A 104 -16.43 1.92 -4.79
N GLY A 105 -16.26 0.69 -5.26
CA GLY A 105 -17.24 -0.02 -6.09
C GLY A 105 -17.22 0.33 -7.59
N ILE A 106 -16.17 0.99 -8.09
CA ILE A 106 -15.93 1.07 -9.53
C ILE A 106 -15.37 -0.28 -10.01
N ASP A 107 -16.05 -0.91 -10.98
CA ASP A 107 -15.50 -2.06 -11.69
C ASP A 107 -14.47 -1.59 -12.74
N GLY A 108 -13.59 -2.50 -13.20
CA GLY A 108 -12.49 -2.21 -14.14
C GLY A 108 -12.90 -1.72 -15.55
N SER A 109 -14.09 -1.16 -15.70
CA SER A 109 -14.66 -0.61 -16.93
C SER A 109 -14.13 0.80 -17.28
N PHE A 110 -13.47 1.48 -16.35
CA PHE A 110 -12.87 2.81 -16.58
C PHE A 110 -11.43 2.70 -17.07
N PRO A 111 -10.94 3.67 -17.88
CA PRO A 111 -9.55 3.67 -18.33
C PRO A 111 -8.61 3.67 -17.11
N LEU A 112 -7.88 2.55 -16.97
CA LEU A 112 -7.06 2.12 -15.82
C LEU A 112 -5.99 3.12 -15.34
N THR A 113 -5.84 4.28 -15.97
CA THR A 113 -4.67 5.15 -15.80
C THR A 113 -4.91 6.40 -14.97
N GLU A 114 -6.10 7.02 -15.01
CA GLU A 114 -6.32 8.36 -14.42
C GLU A 114 -7.25 8.42 -13.22
N THR A 115 -7.97 7.33 -12.91
CA THR A 115 -8.96 7.29 -11.81
C THR A 115 -8.81 6.10 -10.88
N TRP A 116 -7.82 5.24 -11.12
CA TRP A 116 -7.57 4.02 -10.36
C TRP A 116 -6.58 4.25 -9.21
N GLY A 117 -6.72 3.51 -8.12
CA GLY A 117 -5.83 3.57 -6.96
C GLY A 117 -5.84 4.92 -6.24
N ALA A 118 -4.75 5.22 -5.55
CA ALA A 118 -4.61 6.46 -4.78
C ALA A 118 -3.34 7.22 -5.13
N SER A 119 -3.48 8.54 -5.17
CA SER A 119 -2.34 9.47 -5.27
C SER A 119 -1.42 9.33 -4.06
N ILE A 120 -0.12 9.61 -4.25
CA ILE A 120 0.85 9.67 -3.15
C ILE A 120 0.40 10.63 -2.03
N ALA A 121 -0.22 11.75 -2.37
CA ALA A 121 -0.68 12.74 -1.39
C ALA A 121 -1.86 12.23 -0.56
N ALA A 122 -2.80 11.49 -1.15
CA ALA A 122 -3.89 10.86 -0.40
C ALA A 122 -3.35 9.76 0.51
N MET A 123 -2.50 8.87 -0.04
CA MET A 123 -1.92 7.77 0.72
C MET A 123 -1.03 8.25 1.88
N SER A 124 -0.25 9.31 1.67
CA SER A 124 0.56 9.96 2.72
C SER A 124 -0.32 10.58 3.81
N GLY A 125 -1.42 11.24 3.43
CA GLY A 125 -2.37 11.77 4.40
C GLY A 125 -3.02 10.67 5.26
N LEU A 126 -3.35 9.53 4.66
CA LEU A 126 -3.85 8.36 5.40
C LEU A 126 -2.79 7.78 6.34
N ALA A 127 -1.54 7.69 5.90
CA ALA A 127 -0.42 7.25 6.73
C ALA A 127 -0.29 8.14 7.97
N GLU A 128 -0.25 9.46 7.78
CA GLU A 128 -0.15 10.45 8.86
C GLU A 128 -1.32 10.34 9.85
N GLN A 129 -2.55 10.26 9.34
CA GLN A 129 -3.75 10.09 10.17
C GLN A 129 -3.68 8.83 11.05
N LYS A 130 -3.01 7.78 10.57
CA LYS A 130 -2.88 6.50 11.26
C LYS A 130 -1.63 6.40 12.15
N GLY A 131 -0.84 7.48 12.28
CA GLY A 131 0.39 7.50 13.07
C GLY A 131 1.55 6.78 12.39
N TYR A 132 1.64 6.87 11.06
CA TYR A 132 2.75 6.39 10.25
C TYR A 132 3.41 7.56 9.54
N VAL A 133 4.71 7.41 9.32
CA VAL A 133 5.52 8.34 8.55
C VAL A 133 5.84 7.68 7.21
N PRO A 134 5.38 8.25 6.09
CA PRO A 134 5.90 7.89 4.77
C PRO A 134 7.42 8.14 4.73
N ILE A 135 8.22 7.13 4.35
CA ILE A 135 9.69 7.22 4.36
C ILE A 135 10.34 7.01 2.98
N HIS A 136 9.68 6.32 2.06
CA HIS A 136 10.27 5.98 0.76
C HIS A 136 9.21 5.62 -0.28
N VAL A 137 9.50 5.94 -1.54
CA VAL A 137 8.82 5.34 -2.71
C VAL A 137 9.89 4.61 -3.51
N GLU A 138 9.60 3.35 -3.87
CA GLU A 138 10.54 2.52 -4.62
C GLU A 138 10.82 3.05 -6.03
N GLN A 139 11.77 2.43 -6.72
CA GLN A 139 12.36 2.95 -7.95
C GLN A 139 11.38 3.11 -9.14
N ALA A 140 10.35 2.27 -9.22
CA ALA A 140 9.29 2.34 -10.23
C ALA A 140 8.21 3.37 -9.89
N GLY A 141 8.20 3.94 -8.68
CA GLY A 141 7.22 4.93 -8.26
C GLY A 141 5.88 4.35 -7.79
N ALA A 142 5.76 3.03 -7.69
CA ALA A 142 4.47 2.35 -7.48
C ALA A 142 4.20 2.02 -6.01
N ASN A 143 5.23 1.80 -5.17
CA ASN A 143 5.02 1.39 -3.78
C ASN A 143 5.52 2.42 -2.78
N LEU A 144 4.62 2.86 -1.90
CA LEU A 144 4.92 3.74 -0.77
C LEU A 144 5.24 2.93 0.49
N PHE A 145 6.38 3.18 1.08
CA PHE A 145 6.83 2.59 2.35
C PHE A 145 6.55 3.57 3.48
N CYS A 146 5.78 3.12 4.47
CA CYS A 146 5.43 3.87 5.67
C CYS A 146 5.91 3.11 6.91
N VAL A 147 6.43 3.82 7.90
CA VAL A 147 6.87 3.25 9.18
C VAL A 147 6.08 3.86 10.32
N ARG A 148 5.69 3.03 11.29
CA ARG A 148 4.96 3.48 12.48
C ARG A 148 5.78 4.52 13.25
N GLU A 149 5.17 5.66 13.56
CA GLU A 149 5.87 6.84 14.07
C GLU A 149 6.63 6.58 15.37
N ASP A 150 6.09 5.74 16.25
CA ASP A 150 6.71 5.37 17.53
C ASP A 150 8.06 4.66 17.36
N LEU A 151 8.25 3.93 16.25
CA LEU A 151 9.51 3.21 15.96
C LEU A 151 10.62 4.13 15.46
N LEU A 152 10.28 5.34 15.04
CA LEU A 152 11.26 6.33 14.59
C LEU A 152 11.80 7.17 15.75
N ARG A 153 11.13 7.15 16.91
CA ARG A 153 11.53 7.91 18.10
C ARG A 153 12.87 7.40 18.62
N GLY A 154 13.90 8.23 18.54
CA GLY A 154 15.26 7.91 19.01
C GLY A 154 16.24 7.49 17.93
N LEU A 155 15.80 7.37 16.67
CA LEU A 155 16.72 7.21 15.56
C LEU A 155 17.35 8.57 15.21
N PRO A 156 18.67 8.63 14.92
CA PRO A 156 19.33 9.86 14.45
C PRO A 156 19.00 10.12 12.97
N LEU A 157 17.73 9.94 12.58
CA LEU A 157 17.26 10.10 11.22
C LEU A 157 16.69 11.50 11.05
N LYS A 158 17.32 12.27 10.17
CA LYS A 158 16.68 13.44 9.59
C LYS A 158 15.92 12.98 8.36
N LEU A 159 14.61 12.80 8.49
CA LEU A 159 13.78 12.57 7.30
C LEU A 159 13.77 13.86 6.47
N ILE A 160 14.32 13.79 5.26
CA ILE A 160 14.40 14.96 4.36
C ILE A 160 13.09 15.13 3.56
N GLY A 161 12.19 14.16 3.68
CA GLY A 161 10.93 14.05 2.94
C GLY A 161 10.89 12.73 2.17
N VAL A 162 9.71 12.35 1.68
CA VAL A 162 9.57 11.22 0.77
C VAL A 162 9.98 11.65 -0.63
N LEU A 163 10.86 10.87 -1.25
CA LEU A 163 11.21 11.04 -2.65
C LEU A 163 9.98 10.72 -3.50
N ASP A 164 9.42 11.76 -4.09
CA ASP A 164 8.34 11.64 -5.05
C ASP A 164 8.92 11.30 -6.43
N ARG A 165 8.34 10.28 -7.07
CA ARG A 165 8.82 9.73 -8.34
C ARG A 165 7.64 9.51 -9.27
N SER A 166 7.75 10.04 -10.48
CA SER A 166 6.86 9.70 -11.58
C SER A 166 7.00 8.22 -11.95
N ALA A 167 5.91 7.62 -12.45
CA ALA A 167 5.85 6.25 -12.93
C ALA A 167 7.07 5.84 -13.78
N ASN A 168 7.70 4.73 -13.42
CA ASN A 168 8.86 4.16 -14.08
C ASN A 168 8.78 2.62 -14.13
N PHE A 169 7.62 2.11 -14.55
CA PHE A 169 7.32 0.67 -14.60
C PHE A 169 8.34 -0.19 -15.35
N GLY A 170 9.06 0.39 -16.32
CA GLY A 170 10.11 -0.31 -17.09
C GLY A 170 11.52 -0.19 -16.50
N LEU A 171 11.71 0.54 -15.40
CA LEU A 171 13.02 0.92 -14.84
C LEU A 171 13.97 1.58 -15.88
N ARG A 172 13.41 2.17 -16.95
CA ARG A 172 14.17 2.63 -18.12
C ARG A 172 14.65 4.07 -18.02
N GLY A 173 14.06 4.91 -17.18
CA GLY A 173 14.42 6.33 -17.17
C GLY A 173 15.51 6.66 -16.16
N LYS A 174 16.70 6.96 -16.71
CA LYS A 174 17.83 7.58 -16.00
C LYS A 174 17.58 9.04 -15.59
N ASN A 175 16.47 9.64 -16.04
CA ASN A 175 16.14 11.08 -15.92
C ASN A 175 14.80 11.36 -15.22
N HIS A 176 14.21 10.40 -14.48
CA HIS A 176 12.96 10.67 -13.76
C HIS A 176 13.16 11.73 -12.68
N SER A 177 12.22 12.66 -12.59
CA SER A 177 12.26 13.79 -11.69
C SER A 177 12.37 13.32 -10.23
N ARG A 178 13.46 13.70 -9.57
CA ARG A 178 13.61 13.62 -8.12
C ARG A 178 13.08 14.92 -7.54
N ARG A 179 11.88 14.93 -6.99
CA ARG A 179 11.42 16.09 -6.21
C ARG A 179 11.12 15.65 -4.78
N VAL A 180 11.62 16.44 -3.83
CA VAL A 180 11.12 16.46 -2.46
C VAL A 180 10.07 17.56 -2.46
N LEU A 181 8.80 17.26 -2.19
CA LEU A 181 7.72 18.25 -2.24
C LEU A 181 6.90 18.23 -0.95
N PHE A 182 7.05 19.30 -0.18
CA PHE A 182 5.91 19.96 0.45
C PHE A 182 5.96 21.43 0.04
N GLU A 183 4.91 21.90 -0.65
CA GLU A 183 4.35 23.27 -0.60
C GLU A 183 3.16 23.39 -1.58
N GLY A 184 1.95 23.61 -1.04
CA GLY A 184 0.98 24.61 -1.55
C GLY A 184 0.01 24.32 -2.73
N THR A 185 -1.25 24.07 -2.36
CA THR A 185 -2.57 24.47 -2.92
C THR A 185 -3.06 24.20 -4.37
N SER A 186 -4.12 23.37 -4.39
CA SER A 186 -5.42 23.43 -5.11
C SER A 186 -5.52 23.62 -6.63
N ALA A 187 -6.22 22.69 -7.27
CA ALA A 187 -7.09 22.95 -8.41
C ALA A 187 -8.27 21.96 -8.43
N GLU A 188 -9.48 22.48 -8.56
CA GLU A 188 -10.74 21.74 -8.62
C GLU A 188 -10.80 20.86 -9.87
N ASN A 189 -11.25 19.62 -9.73
CA ASN A 189 -11.79 18.85 -10.85
C ASN A 189 -12.92 17.93 -10.39
N ARG A 190 -14.07 18.02 -11.06
CA ARG A 190 -15.35 17.45 -10.64
C ARG A 190 -15.43 15.98 -11.04
N GLU A 191 -14.78 15.10 -10.30
CA GLU A 191 -15.06 13.64 -10.30
C GLU A 191 -14.40 12.87 -9.12
N GLN A 192 -13.59 13.57 -8.32
CA GLN A 192 -12.79 13.04 -7.22
C GLN A 192 -13.42 13.39 -5.85
N THR A 193 -13.29 12.51 -4.86
CA THR A 193 -13.55 12.87 -3.46
C THR A 193 -12.29 13.52 -2.90
N PHE A 194 -12.30 14.84 -2.77
CA PHE A 194 -11.24 15.57 -2.09
C PHE A 194 -11.38 15.32 -0.57
N LEU A 195 -10.38 14.67 0.03
CA LEU A 195 -10.28 14.61 1.49
C LEU A 195 -9.88 16.01 1.98
N THR A 196 -10.77 16.63 2.76
CA THR A 196 -10.51 17.89 3.48
C THR A 196 -9.46 17.69 4.56
#